data_AF-A0A367LYY6-F1
#
_entry.id   AF-A0A367LYY6-F1
#
_cell.length_a   1.000
_cell.length_b   1.000
_cell.length_c   1.000
_cell.angle_alpha   90.00
_cell.angle_beta   90.00
_cell.angle_gamma   90.00
#
_symmetry.space_group_name_H-M   'P 1'
#
loop_
_entity.id
_entity.type
_entity.pdbx_description
1 polymer ?
#
loop_
_entity_poly.entity_id
_entity_poly.type
_entity_poly.pdbx_seq_one_letter_code
_entity_poly.pdbx_strand_id
1 'polypeptide(L)' 'VRGAATVENWVYGPRNGWYQKLRFVDGRLVQIKGSMD' A
#
# COMPACT_ATOMS: atom_id res chain seq x y z
N VAL A 1 5.66 -15.52 -17.97
CA VAL A 1 6.42 -15.23 -16.73
C VAL A 1 5.68 -15.88 -15.57
N ARG A 2 6.14 -17.02 -15.05
CA ARG A 2 5.52 -17.64 -13.85
C ARG A 2 6.16 -16.99 -12.62
N GLY A 3 5.35 -16.36 -11.76
CA GLY A 3 5.81 -15.70 -10.53
C GLY A 3 5.86 -14.16 -10.56
N ALA A 4 5.28 -13.50 -11.58
CA ALA A 4 5.14 -12.05 -11.57
C ALA A 4 3.94 -11.65 -10.69
N ALA A 5 4.22 -11.15 -9.49
CA ALA A 5 3.21 -10.54 -8.62
C ALA A 5 3.02 -9.08 -9.03
N THR A 6 1.77 -8.67 -9.32
CA THR A 6 1.44 -7.26 -9.49
C THR A 6 1.43 -6.59 -8.13
N VAL A 7 2.32 -5.62 -7.92
CA VAL A 7 2.39 -4.83 -6.68
C VAL A 7 1.85 -3.43 -6.94
N GLU A 8 0.82 -3.06 -6.20
CA GLU A 8 0.25 -1.71 -6.21
C GLU A 8 0.51 -1.02 -4.88
N ASN A 9 1.02 0.21 -4.94
CA ASN A 9 1.25 1.06 -3.77
C ASN A 9 0.31 2.26 -3.85
N TRP A 10 -0.58 2.37 -2.87
CA TRP A 10 -1.52 3.49 -2.76
C TRP A 10 -1.21 4.35 -1.55
N VAL A 11 -1.26 5.67 -1.72
CA VAL A 11 -1.19 6.64 -0.62
C VAL A 11 -2.60 7.16 -0.39
N TYR A 12 -3.17 6.84 0.77
CA TYR A 12 -4.38 7.51 1.21
C TYR A 12 -4.00 8.92 1.69
N GLY A 13 -4.73 9.94 1.21
CA GLY A 13 -4.45 11.35 1.48
C GLY A 13 -4.35 11.66 2.99
N PRO A 14 -3.68 12.76 3.35
CA PRO A 14 -3.33 13.04 4.74
C PRO A 14 -4.58 13.17 5.61
N ARG A 15 -4.69 12.32 6.63
CA ARG A 15 -5.67 12.50 7.73
C ARG A 15 -4.89 13.03 8.93
N ASN A 16 -5.03 14.33 9.23
CA ASN A 16 -4.28 14.99 10.30
C ASN A 16 -2.74 14.82 10.17
N GLY A 17 -2.18 14.89 8.96
CA GLY A 17 -0.74 14.71 8.72
C GLY A 17 -0.25 13.26 8.73
N TRP A 18 -1.15 12.29 8.90
CA TRP A 18 -0.84 10.86 8.81
C TRP A 18 -1.07 10.33 7.40
N TYR A 19 -0.08 9.64 6.85
CA TYR A 19 -0.13 8.93 5.59
C TYR A 19 -0.29 7.43 5.81
N GLN A 20 -1.03 6.77 4.92
CA GLN A 20 -1.11 5.31 4.87
C GLN A 20 -0.65 4.79 3.52
N LYS A 21 0.33 3.88 3.54
CA LYS A 21 0.80 3.10 2.39
C LYS A 21 0.15 1.73 2.42
N LEU A 22 -0.59 1.41 1.36
CA LEU A 22 -1.22 0.10 1.15
C LEU A 22 -0.45 -0.70 0.13
N ARG A 23 -0.20 -1.98 0.40
CA ARG A 23 0.47 -2.91 -0.54
C ARG A 23 -0.46 -4.06 -0.87
N PHE A 24 -0.72 -4.22 -2.16
CA PHE A 24 -1.49 -5.35 -2.70
C PHE A 24 -0.57 -6.34 -3.44
N VAL A 25 -0.90 -7.62 -3.34
CA VAL A 25 -0.32 -8.71 -4.13
C VAL A 25 -1.49 -9.57 -4.61
N ASP A 26 -1.59 -9.74 -5.93
CA ASP A 26 -2.67 -10.49 -6.57
C ASP A 26 -4.08 -10.03 -6.12
N GLY A 27 -4.27 -8.71 -6.01
CA GLY A 27 -5.52 -8.09 -5.57
C GLY A 27 -5.81 -8.18 -4.07
N ARG A 28 -4.95 -8.85 -3.28
CA ARG A 28 -5.09 -8.98 -1.83
C ARG A 28 -4.24 -7.95 -1.10
N LEU A 29 -4.84 -7.23 -0.15
CA LEU A 29 -4.10 -6.37 0.78
C LEU A 29 -3.25 -7.23 1.72
N VAL A 30 -1.93 -7.04 1.67
CA VAL A 30 -0.96 -7.81 2.46
C VAL A 30 -0.20 -6.95 3.46
N GLN A 31 -0.26 -5.63 3.34
CA GLN A 31 0.38 -4.72 4.28
C GLN A 31 -0.29 -3.35 4.28
N ILE A 32 -0.39 -2.79 5.48
CA ILE A 32 -0.72 -1.39 5.75
C ILE A 32 0.42 -0.83 6.59
N LYS A 33 1.01 0.29 6.16
CA LYS A 33 1.99 1.04 6.95
C LYS A 33 1.51 2.48 7.09
N GLY A 34 1.51 2.98 8.31
CA GLY A 34 1.26 4.38 8.57
C GLY A 34 2.53 5.12 8.96
N SER A 35 2.64 6.37 8.53
CA SER A 35 3.72 7.27 8.93
C SER A 35 3.18 8.69 9.08
N MET A 36 3.68 9.41 10.07
CA MET A 36 3.73 10.87 10.01
C MET A 36 4.96 11.18 9.15
N ASP A 37 4.80 11.99 8.11
CA ASP A 37 5.97 12.61 7.47
C ASP A 37 6.64 13.59 8.44
#